data_AF-A0A4V2AQE2-F1
#
_entry.id   AF-A0A4V2AQE2-F1
#
_cell.length_a   1.000
_cell.length_b   1.000
_cell.length_c   1.000
_cell.angle_alpha   90.00
_cell.angle_beta   90.00
_cell.angle_gamma   90.00
#
_symmetry.space_group_name_H-M   'P 1'
#
loop_
_entity.id
_entity.type
_entity.pdbx_description
1 polymer ?
#
loop_
_entity_poly.entity_id
_entity_poly.type
_entity_poly.pdbx_seq_one_letter_code
_entity_poly.pdbx_strand_id
1 'polypeptide(L)'
;MRSFTFTVAMLLSLVTTAQTVLTTGRAQVPFSGNPTPGTYLSGLISQPLKNLFENRNIKGSPFLSEEYKPGLVRIKNGYSQNNVPVRFNVYTNEIEFKQNNVEMSLDSIDFVQYLEKAGDSSSLRLLKTGYPAVNGNKETTIYEVLVMGPKAHLLKPVRRTRNSPNTSCRNTSSTATSPVSCAS
;
A
#
# COMPACT_ATOMS: atom_id res chain seq x y z
N MET A 1 -54.20 37.80 56.46
CA MET A 1 -53.80 38.41 55.17
C MET A 1 -52.47 39.13 55.35
N ARG A 2 -51.35 38.45 55.08
CA ARG A 2 -50.05 39.10 54.87
C ARG A 2 -49.29 38.31 53.81
N SER A 3 -48.85 39.06 52.81
CA SER A 3 -48.43 38.62 51.48
C SER A 3 -47.12 37.84 51.50
N PHE A 4 -47.07 36.73 50.77
CA PHE A 4 -45.86 36.00 50.42
C PHE A 4 -45.27 36.61 49.16
N THR A 5 -44.13 37.29 49.27
CA THR A 5 -43.33 37.69 48.12
C THR A 5 -42.19 36.68 47.92
N PHE A 6 -42.37 35.79 46.94
CA PHE A 6 -41.33 34.93 46.40
C PHE A 6 -40.47 35.75 45.43
N THR A 7 -39.27 36.16 45.86
CA THR A 7 -38.24 36.67 44.95
C THR A 7 -37.43 35.49 44.39
N VAL A 8 -37.76 35.10 43.16
CA VAL A 8 -36.97 34.17 42.35
C VAL A 8 -35.76 34.93 41.80
N ALA A 9 -34.61 34.80 42.45
CA ALA A 9 -33.33 35.26 41.92
C ALA A 9 -32.82 34.23 40.90
N MET A 10 -33.28 34.34 39.65
CA MET A 10 -32.73 33.61 38.51
C MET A 10 -31.42 34.29 38.09
N LEU A 11 -30.30 33.92 38.73
CA LEU A 11 -28.97 34.32 38.30
C LEU A 11 -28.46 33.30 37.30
N LEU A 12 -28.53 33.70 36.03
CA LEU A 12 -28.14 32.99 34.83
C LEU A 12 -26.62 32.69 34.87
N SER A 13 -26.23 31.50 35.31
CA SER A 13 -24.86 31.02 35.13
C SER A 13 -24.63 30.76 33.64
N LEU A 14 -23.75 31.55 33.01
CA LEU A 14 -23.22 31.28 31.68
C LEU A 14 -22.52 29.91 31.71
N VAL A 15 -23.19 28.88 31.21
CA VAL A 15 -22.53 27.63 30.83
C VAL A 15 -21.93 27.86 29.46
N THR A 16 -20.63 28.14 29.41
CA THR A 16 -19.84 28.05 28.18
C THR A 16 -19.72 26.57 27.81
N THR A 17 -20.68 26.06 27.03
CA THR A 17 -20.45 24.80 26.31
C THR A 17 -19.45 25.10 25.21
N ALA A 18 -18.17 24.78 25.45
CA ALA A 18 -17.23 24.59 24.36
C ALA A 18 -17.78 23.44 23.51
N GLN A 19 -18.39 23.77 22.37
CA GLN A 19 -18.76 22.76 21.39
C GLN A 19 -17.48 22.22 20.79
N THR A 20 -17.02 21.05 21.29
CA THR A 20 -16.07 20.24 20.55
C THR A 20 -16.80 19.71 19.32
N VAL A 21 -16.67 20.44 18.22
CA VAL A 21 -17.00 19.90 16.90
C VAL A 21 -16.01 18.76 16.66
N LEU A 22 -16.48 17.52 16.85
CA LEU A 22 -15.84 16.33 16.31
C LEU A 22 -15.98 16.39 14.79
N THR A 23 -15.13 17.22 14.18
CA THR A 23 -14.83 17.11 12.76
C THR A 23 -14.07 15.79 12.63
N THR A 24 -14.80 14.76 12.22
CA THR A 24 -14.23 13.61 11.50
C THR A 24 -13.80 14.13 10.12
N GLY A 25 -12.85 15.05 10.14
CA GLY A 25 -12.16 15.52 8.97
C GLY A 25 -11.10 14.48 8.66
N ARG A 26 -11.23 13.83 7.51
CA ARG A 26 -10.10 13.17 6.86
C ARG A 26 -8.93 14.14 6.94
N ALA A 27 -7.92 13.82 7.74
CA ALA A 27 -6.66 14.50 7.71
C ALA A 27 -6.02 14.19 6.34
N GLN A 28 -6.37 15.01 5.34
CA GLN A 28 -5.52 15.19 4.19
C GLN A 28 -4.30 15.93 4.72
N VAL A 29 -3.23 15.19 5.00
CA VAL A 29 -1.91 15.78 5.24
C VAL A 29 -1.60 16.71 4.07
N PRO A 30 -1.34 18.01 4.32
CA PRO A 30 -1.08 18.96 3.25
C PRO A 30 0.18 18.54 2.50
N PHE A 31 0.01 18.19 1.22
CA PHE A 31 1.10 18.01 0.26
C PHE A 31 1.63 19.39 -0.09
N SER A 32 2.58 19.89 0.72
CA SER A 32 3.36 21.07 0.38
C SER A 32 4.83 20.78 0.63
N GLY A 33 5.52 20.53 -0.47
CA GLY A 33 6.96 20.37 -0.54
C GLY A 33 7.32 20.29 -2.02
N ASN A 34 7.82 21.38 -2.58
CA ASN A 34 8.41 21.34 -3.92
C ASN A 34 9.58 20.34 -3.88
N PRO A 35 9.53 19.24 -4.67
CA PRO A 35 10.59 18.26 -4.64
C PRO A 35 11.83 18.86 -5.30
N THR A 36 12.89 19.06 -4.52
CA THR A 36 14.21 19.30 -5.08
C THR A 36 14.69 17.97 -5.69
N PRO A 37 14.92 17.89 -7.01
CA PRO A 37 15.39 16.67 -7.64
C PRO A 37 16.78 16.31 -7.07
N GLY A 38 16.94 15.10 -6.54
CA GLY A 38 18.26 14.54 -6.24
C GLY A 38 18.60 14.26 -4.77
N THR A 39 17.75 14.62 -3.80
CA THR A 39 18.05 14.37 -2.37
C THR A 39 17.06 13.38 -1.74
N TYR A 40 17.07 12.12 -2.19
CA TYR A 40 16.34 11.03 -1.53
C TYR A 40 17.20 10.42 -0.40
N LEU A 41 17.48 11.20 0.64
CA LEU A 41 17.66 10.72 2.02
C LEU A 41 18.70 9.63 2.35
N SER A 42 19.70 10.06 3.11
CA SER A 42 20.67 9.29 3.88
C SER A 42 20.07 8.36 4.96
N GLY A 43 18.74 8.35 5.14
CA GLY A 43 18.03 7.58 6.17
C GLY A 43 17.25 6.37 5.66
N LEU A 44 17.14 6.20 4.33
CA LEU A 44 16.59 5.00 3.75
C LEU A 44 17.70 3.94 3.72
N ILE A 45 17.57 2.89 4.54
CA ILE A 45 18.43 1.72 4.40
C ILE A 45 18.04 1.10 3.06
N SER A 46 18.93 1.21 2.10
CA SER A 46 18.66 0.83 0.71
C SER A 46 19.80 0.03 0.16
N GLN A 47 19.45 -1.02 -0.58
CA GLN A 47 20.41 -1.92 -1.18
C GLN A 47 20.24 -1.86 -2.70
N PRO A 48 21.34 -1.87 -3.47
CA PRO A 48 21.26 -1.93 -4.93
C PRO A 48 20.58 -3.25 -5.34
N LEU A 49 19.70 -3.17 -6.33
CA LEU A 49 19.00 -4.35 -6.84
C LEU A 49 19.96 -5.26 -7.63
N LYS A 50 19.87 -6.57 -7.42
CA LYS A 50 20.47 -7.57 -8.31
C LYS A 50 19.47 -7.93 -9.40
N ASN A 51 19.87 -7.84 -10.68
CA ASN A 51 19.00 -8.24 -11.79
C ASN A 51 18.87 -9.77 -11.85
N LEU A 52 17.72 -10.31 -11.41
CA LEU A 52 17.47 -11.75 -11.38
C LEU A 52 16.88 -12.31 -12.68
N PHE A 53 16.61 -11.44 -13.67
CA PHE A 53 15.85 -11.77 -14.88
C PHE A 53 16.66 -11.65 -16.19
N GLU A 54 17.87 -11.09 -16.12
CA GLU A 54 18.70 -10.77 -17.29
C GLU A 54 18.97 -11.96 -18.24
N ASN A 55 18.88 -13.20 -17.72
CA ASN A 55 19.17 -14.43 -18.48
C ASN A 55 17.97 -15.37 -18.66
N ARG A 56 16.73 -14.93 -18.39
CA ARG A 56 15.55 -15.79 -18.51
C ARG A 56 14.50 -15.15 -19.40
N ASN A 57 14.11 -15.84 -20.49
CA ASN A 57 13.05 -15.45 -21.42
C ASN A 57 11.66 -15.53 -20.76
N ILE A 58 11.46 -14.78 -19.68
CA ILE A 58 10.23 -14.69 -18.91
C ILE A 58 9.38 -13.57 -19.53
N LYS A 59 8.18 -13.91 -19.95
CA LYS A 59 7.20 -12.93 -20.45
C LYS A 59 6.41 -12.35 -19.27
N GLY A 60 6.18 -11.04 -19.32
CA GLY A 60 5.43 -10.28 -18.30
C GLY A 60 6.31 -9.48 -17.35
N SER A 61 5.67 -8.64 -16.54
CA SER A 61 6.33 -7.78 -15.56
C SER A 61 6.17 -8.35 -14.14
N PRO A 62 7.22 -8.32 -13.28
CA PRO A 62 7.11 -8.69 -11.88
C PRO A 62 6.53 -7.54 -11.02
N PHE A 63 6.16 -6.42 -11.63
CA PHE A 63 5.73 -5.23 -10.91
C PHE A 63 4.21 -5.11 -10.83
N LEU A 64 3.71 -4.61 -9.70
CA LEU A 64 2.28 -4.34 -9.52
C LEU A 64 1.80 -3.28 -10.53
N SER A 65 2.57 -2.21 -10.70
CA SER A 65 2.44 -1.22 -11.77
C SER A 65 3.79 -1.11 -12.48
N GLU A 66 3.81 -0.98 -13.81
CA GLU A 66 5.06 -0.94 -14.58
C GLU A 66 5.87 0.34 -14.32
N GLU A 67 5.15 1.45 -14.15
CA GLU A 67 5.71 2.77 -13.89
C GLU A 67 6.01 3.00 -12.41
N TYR A 68 7.05 3.79 -12.15
CA TYR A 68 7.27 4.37 -10.82
C TYR A 68 6.20 5.44 -10.54
N LYS A 69 5.57 5.36 -9.38
CA LYS A 69 4.58 6.33 -8.92
C LYS A 69 5.17 7.17 -7.80
N PRO A 70 5.01 8.51 -7.82
CA PRO A 70 5.40 9.33 -6.70
C PRO A 70 4.52 9.01 -5.49
N GLY A 71 5.16 8.69 -4.36
CA GLY A 71 4.47 8.28 -3.14
C GLY A 71 5.06 8.89 -1.87
N LEU A 72 4.31 8.73 -0.78
CA LEU A 72 4.81 8.92 0.59
C LEU A 72 5.33 7.57 1.09
N VAL A 73 6.58 7.55 1.54
CA VAL A 73 7.24 6.40 2.14
C VAL A 73 7.48 6.68 3.61
N ARG A 74 7.13 5.74 4.48
CA ARG A 74 7.50 5.75 5.89
C ARG A 74 8.23 4.46 6.25
N ILE A 75 9.39 4.59 6.88
CA ILE A 75 10.18 3.46 7.38
C ILE A 75 9.93 3.25 8.88
N LYS A 76 10.26 2.06 9.39
CA LYS A 76 9.95 1.62 10.76
C LYS A 76 10.58 2.48 11.86
N ASN A 77 11.67 3.21 11.57
CA ASN A 77 12.28 4.15 12.51
C ASN A 77 11.51 5.49 12.63
N GLY A 78 10.37 5.64 11.94
CA GLY A 78 9.50 6.80 11.99
C GLY A 78 9.82 7.87 10.93
N TYR A 79 10.94 7.74 10.22
CA TYR A 79 11.30 8.66 9.15
C TYR A 79 10.34 8.53 7.96
N SER A 80 9.93 9.66 7.39
CA SER A 80 8.99 9.72 6.25
C SER A 80 9.43 10.70 5.17
N GLN A 81 9.24 10.32 3.90
CA GLN A 81 9.56 11.14 2.73
C GLN A 81 8.41 11.19 1.73
N ASN A 82 8.15 12.38 1.20
CA ASN A 82 7.18 12.60 0.15
C ASN A 82 7.83 12.57 -1.25
N ASN A 83 6.98 12.32 -2.25
CA ASN A 83 7.34 12.34 -3.67
C ASN A 83 8.51 11.40 -4.04
N VAL A 84 8.62 10.27 -3.33
CA VAL A 84 9.59 9.23 -3.68
C VAL A 84 9.03 8.44 -4.86
N PRO A 85 9.76 8.32 -5.99
CA PRO A 85 9.32 7.49 -7.10
C PRO A 85 9.45 6.02 -6.69
N VAL A 86 8.32 5.38 -6.38
CA VAL A 86 8.27 4.01 -5.88
C VAL A 86 7.54 3.07 -6.83
N ARG A 87 7.91 1.80 -6.81
CA ARG A 87 7.22 0.70 -7.50
C ARG A 87 7.28 -0.54 -6.64
N PHE A 88 6.23 -1.37 -6.69
CA PHE A 88 6.21 -2.61 -5.93
C PHE A 88 6.53 -3.83 -6.81
N ASN A 89 7.59 -4.54 -6.46
CA ASN A 89 7.95 -5.83 -7.04
C ASN A 89 7.21 -6.95 -6.30
N VAL A 90 6.17 -7.49 -6.93
CA VAL A 90 5.32 -8.52 -6.31
C VAL A 90 5.97 -9.90 -6.31
N TYR A 91 7.06 -10.07 -7.07
CA TYR A 91 7.81 -11.32 -7.12
C TYR A 91 8.81 -11.42 -5.95
N THR A 92 9.59 -10.36 -5.72
CA THR A 92 10.54 -10.31 -4.59
C THR A 92 9.89 -9.85 -3.29
N ASN A 93 8.67 -9.30 -3.34
CA ASN A 93 7.98 -8.68 -2.21
C ASN A 93 8.79 -7.49 -1.65
N GLU A 94 9.22 -6.60 -2.53
CA GLU A 94 10.06 -5.43 -2.21
C GLU A 94 9.52 -4.15 -2.86
N ILE A 95 9.65 -3.02 -2.16
CA ILE A 95 9.42 -1.70 -2.78
C ILE A 95 10.74 -1.22 -3.36
N GLU A 96 10.71 -0.92 -4.65
CA GLU A 96 11.83 -0.36 -5.38
C GLU A 96 11.65 1.15 -5.52
N PHE A 97 12.74 1.90 -5.49
CA PHE A 97 12.75 3.33 -5.77
C PHE A 97 13.99 3.74 -6.55
N LYS A 98 13.92 4.93 -7.16
CA LYS A 98 15.04 5.51 -7.90
C LYS A 98 15.67 6.66 -7.14
N GLN A 99 16.98 6.61 -6.97
CA GLN A 99 17.81 7.71 -6.47
C GLN A 99 19.03 7.86 -7.38
N ASN A 100 19.27 9.07 -7.89
CA ASN A 100 20.41 9.36 -8.76
C ASN A 100 20.52 8.37 -9.95
N ASN A 101 19.37 7.99 -10.52
CA ASN A 101 19.25 7.00 -11.61
C ASN A 101 19.68 5.56 -11.27
N VAL A 102 19.91 5.25 -9.99
CA VAL A 102 20.15 3.89 -9.50
C VAL A 102 18.85 3.35 -8.90
N GLU A 103 18.47 2.13 -9.30
CA GLU A 103 17.34 1.43 -8.70
C GLU A 103 17.79 0.73 -7.41
N MET A 104 17.05 1.00 -6.34
CA MET A 104 17.34 0.47 -5.01
C MET A 104 16.08 -0.13 -4.38
N SER A 105 16.28 -1.12 -3.53
CA SER A 105 15.22 -1.69 -2.69
C SER A 105 15.12 -0.92 -1.37
N LEU A 106 13.91 -0.63 -0.93
CA LEU A 106 13.60 -0.12 0.39
C LEU A 106 13.51 -1.27 1.40
N ASP A 107 14.36 -1.22 2.42
CA ASP A 107 14.25 -2.11 3.57
C ASP A 107 13.47 -1.44 4.72
N SER A 108 12.98 -2.24 5.67
CA SER A 108 12.40 -1.78 6.94
C SER A 108 11.26 -0.77 6.76
N ILE A 109 10.37 -1.03 5.79
CA ILE A 109 9.22 -0.20 5.47
C ILE A 109 8.14 -0.35 6.56
N ASP A 110 7.55 0.76 7.01
CA ASP A 110 6.28 0.74 7.73
C ASP A 110 5.13 0.75 6.71
N PHE A 111 5.04 1.81 5.90
CA PHE A 111 4.07 1.88 4.81
C PHE A 111 4.56 2.73 3.62
N VAL A 112 3.94 2.50 2.47
CA VAL A 112 4.05 3.31 1.27
C VAL A 112 2.66 3.61 0.76
N GLN A 113 2.39 4.86 0.40
CA GLN A 113 1.13 5.25 -0.22
C GLN A 113 1.34 6.08 -1.48
N TYR A 114 0.55 5.82 -2.50
CA TYR A 114 0.57 6.56 -3.76
C TYR A 114 -0.79 6.55 -4.44
N LEU A 115 -1.01 7.48 -5.37
CA LEU A 115 -2.24 7.53 -6.17
C LEU A 115 -2.12 6.62 -7.39
N GLU A 116 -3.09 5.71 -7.53
CA GLU A 116 -3.30 4.93 -8.74
C GLU A 116 -4.38 5.61 -9.58
N LYS A 117 -4.07 5.91 -10.84
CA LYS A 117 -5.03 6.49 -11.79
C LYS A 117 -5.66 5.38 -12.63
N ALA A 118 -6.98 5.39 -12.74
CA ALA A 118 -7.76 4.51 -13.61
C ALA A 118 -8.76 5.37 -14.39
N GLY A 119 -8.40 5.74 -15.62
CA GLY A 119 -9.14 6.72 -16.41
C GLY A 119 -9.21 8.07 -15.69
N ASP A 120 -10.42 8.62 -15.56
CA ASP A 120 -10.68 9.89 -14.86
C ASP A 120 -10.73 9.75 -13.33
N SER A 121 -10.65 8.53 -12.82
CA SER A 121 -10.67 8.25 -11.38
C SER A 121 -9.26 8.06 -10.82
N SER A 122 -9.09 8.43 -9.55
CA SER A 122 -7.88 8.13 -8.80
C SER A 122 -8.24 7.47 -7.48
N SER A 123 -7.43 6.49 -7.07
CA SER A 123 -7.59 5.78 -5.81
C SER A 123 -6.27 5.80 -5.04
N LEU A 124 -6.36 5.95 -3.72
CA LEU A 124 -5.19 5.86 -2.85
C LEU A 124 -4.87 4.39 -2.62
N ARG A 125 -3.67 3.97 -3.03
CA ARG A 125 -3.14 2.66 -2.73
C ARG A 125 -2.21 2.75 -1.52
N LEU A 126 -2.48 1.94 -0.51
CA LEU A 126 -1.68 1.85 0.71
C LEU A 126 -1.05 0.46 0.80
N LEU A 127 0.28 0.40 0.73
CA LEU A 127 1.08 -0.79 0.93
C LEU A 127 1.70 -0.75 2.33
N LYS A 128 1.51 -1.78 3.15
CA LYS A 128 1.93 -1.77 4.56
C LYS A 128 2.51 -3.11 5.01
N THR A 129 3.49 -3.07 5.90
CA THR A 129 4.05 -4.25 6.60
C THR A 129 3.74 -4.20 8.11
N GLY A 130 4.19 -5.19 8.86
CA GLY A 130 4.05 -5.24 10.32
C GLY A 130 2.76 -5.92 10.81
N TYR A 131 2.11 -6.70 9.94
CA TYR A 131 1.00 -7.55 10.35
C TYR A 131 1.52 -8.89 10.89
N PRO A 132 0.82 -9.51 11.86
CA PRO A 132 1.23 -10.80 12.41
C PRO A 132 1.39 -11.88 11.34
N ALA A 133 2.35 -12.78 11.55
CA ALA A 133 2.59 -13.91 10.66
C ALA A 133 1.40 -14.89 10.68
N VAL A 134 0.68 -15.00 9.55
CA VAL A 134 -0.49 -15.88 9.39
C VAL A 134 -0.45 -16.53 8.00
N ASN A 135 -0.81 -17.82 7.91
CA ASN A 135 -0.93 -18.57 6.65
C ASN A 135 0.34 -18.52 5.77
N GLY A 136 1.51 -18.67 6.39
CA GLY A 136 2.80 -18.66 5.70
C GLY A 136 3.28 -17.28 5.25
N ASN A 137 2.58 -16.20 5.62
CA ASN A 137 3.10 -14.83 5.51
C ASN A 137 4.01 -14.51 6.69
N LYS A 138 4.95 -13.59 6.47
CA LYS A 138 5.84 -13.05 7.50
C LYS A 138 5.41 -11.63 7.85
N GLU A 139 5.92 -11.10 8.96
CA GLU A 139 5.71 -9.69 9.32
C GLU A 139 6.28 -8.70 8.29
N THR A 140 7.22 -9.16 7.46
CA THR A 140 7.81 -8.42 6.35
C THR A 140 7.00 -8.53 5.05
N THR A 141 5.92 -9.32 5.02
CA THR A 141 5.05 -9.40 3.84
C THR A 141 4.34 -8.06 3.64
N ILE A 142 4.38 -7.56 2.39
CA ILE A 142 3.73 -6.31 2.01
C ILE A 142 2.29 -6.62 1.61
N TYR A 143 1.34 -5.92 2.23
CA TYR A 143 -0.08 -6.03 1.94
C TYR A 143 -0.63 -4.75 1.34
N GLU A 144 -1.56 -4.86 0.40
CA GLU A 144 -2.44 -3.77 0.03
C GLU A 144 -3.54 -3.66 1.09
N VAL A 145 -3.62 -2.51 1.75
CA VAL A 145 -4.65 -2.21 2.75
C VAL A 145 -5.85 -1.62 2.03
N LEU A 146 -6.96 -2.37 2.02
CA LEU A 146 -8.19 -1.95 1.35
C LEU A 146 -9.06 -1.08 2.27
N VAL A 147 -9.11 -1.43 3.57
CA VAL A 147 -9.88 -0.70 4.58
C VAL A 147 -9.12 -0.70 5.90
N MET A 148 -9.06 0.46 6.56
CA MET A 148 -8.54 0.61 7.91
C MET A 148 -9.69 0.85 8.89
N GLY A 149 -9.78 0.01 9.92
CA GLY A 149 -10.72 0.16 11.03
C GLY A 149 -10.00 0.13 12.38
N PRO A 150 -10.64 0.58 13.47
CA PRO A 150 -10.00 0.70 14.79
C PRO A 150 -9.63 -0.65 15.43
N LYS A 151 -10.30 -1.73 15.03
CA LYS A 151 -10.06 -3.09 15.56
C LYS A 151 -9.54 -4.08 14.52
N ALA A 152 -9.72 -3.79 13.24
CA ALA A 152 -9.40 -4.70 12.15
C ALA A 152 -9.13 -3.93 10.87
N HIS A 153 -8.20 -4.43 10.06
CA HIS A 153 -7.92 -3.95 8.72
C HIS A 153 -8.29 -5.03 7.70
N LEU A 154 -8.86 -4.62 6.57
CA LEU A 154 -9.05 -5.51 5.44
C LEU A 154 -7.80 -5.47 4.56
N LEU A 155 -7.13 -6.60 4.46
CA LEU A 155 -5.85 -6.74 3.75
C LEU A 155 -6.02 -7.60 2.51
N LYS A 156 -5.35 -7.22 1.43
CA LYS A 156 -5.20 -8.03 0.24
C LYS A 156 -3.72 -8.41 0.07
N PRO A 157 -3.36 -9.70 0.18
CA PRO A 157 -2.02 -10.14 -0.19
C PRO A 157 -1.86 -9.97 -1.71
N VAL A 158 -0.83 -9.26 -2.11
CA VAL A 158 -0.52 -9.07 -3.53
C VAL A 158 0.56 -10.07 -3.90
N ARG A 159 0.17 -11.12 -4.60
CA ARG A 159 1.06 -12.18 -5.07
C ARG A 159 0.77 -12.46 -6.53
N ARG A 160 1.81 -12.79 -7.31
CA ARG A 160 1.65 -13.39 -8.64
C ARG A 160 2.13 -14.83 -8.59
N THR A 161 1.26 -15.75 -9.01
CA THR A 161 1.64 -17.13 -9.29
C THR A 161 2.15 -17.22 -10.72
N ARG A 162 3.18 -18.05 -10.97
CA ARG A 162 3.55 -18.40 -12.35
C ARG A 162 2.39 -19.21 -12.93
N ASN A 163 1.71 -18.69 -13.94
CA ASN A 163 0.91 -19.56 -14.81
C ASN A 163 1.91 -20.42 -15.59
N SER A 164 1.98 -21.71 -15.25
CA SER A 164 2.66 -22.67 -16.12
C SER A 164 1.84 -22.79 -17.40
N PRO A 165 2.43 -22.64 -18.59
CA PRO A 165 1.77 -23.12 -19.79
C PRO A 165 1.58 -24.64 -19.61
N ASN A 166 0.35 -25.08 -19.86
CA ASN A 166 -0.08 -26.47 -20.05
C ASN A 166 -0.35 -27.36 -18.81
N THR A 167 -1.63 -27.52 -18.48
CA THR A 167 -2.19 -28.85 -18.16
C THR A 167 -3.65 -28.92 -18.65
N SER A 168 -3.84 -28.84 -19.97
CA SER A 168 -5.11 -29.20 -20.63
C SER A 168 -4.86 -30.34 -21.63
N CYS A 169 -4.23 -31.41 -21.16
CA CYS A 169 -4.37 -32.72 -21.80
C CYS A 169 -5.01 -33.63 -20.76
N ARG A 170 -6.29 -33.39 -20.50
CA ARG A 170 -7.12 -34.37 -19.80
C ARG A 170 -7.39 -35.46 -20.83
N ASN A 171 -6.60 -36.53 -20.81
CA ASN A 171 -6.92 -37.75 -21.53
C ASN A 171 -8.26 -38.27 -20.97
N THR A 172 -9.36 -37.94 -21.63
CA THR A 172 -10.59 -38.70 -21.50
C THR A 172 -10.36 -40.01 -22.24
N SER A 173 -9.97 -41.02 -21.50
CA SER A 173 -9.99 -42.41 -21.95
C SER A 173 -11.43 -42.84 -22.21
N SER A 174 -11.89 -42.72 -23.46
CA SER A 174 -12.85 -43.66 -24.03
C SER A 174 -12.73 -43.69 -25.56
N THR A 175 -12.12 -44.77 -26.03
CA THR A 175 -12.45 -45.49 -27.28
C THR A 175 -12.12 -44.83 -28.62
N ALA A 176 -11.14 -45.45 -29.29
CA ALA A 176 -10.98 -45.62 -30.74
C ALA A 176 -10.28 -44.51 -31.58
N THR A 177 -9.06 -44.91 -32.01
CA THR A 177 -8.40 -44.68 -33.32
C THR A 177 -7.53 -43.43 -33.52
N SER A 178 -6.23 -43.72 -33.73
CA SER A 178 -5.13 -42.95 -34.35
C SER A 178 -4.36 -41.93 -33.49
N PRO A 179 -3.01 -42.00 -33.44
CA PRO A 179 -2.18 -41.10 -32.64
C PRO A 179 -1.90 -39.79 -33.38
N VAL A 180 -2.11 -38.65 -32.71
CA VAL A 180 -1.58 -37.35 -33.12
C VAL A 180 -0.24 -37.15 -32.41
N SER A 181 0.86 -37.09 -33.16
CA SER A 181 2.19 -36.81 -32.62
C SER A 181 2.32 -35.34 -32.24
N CYS A 182 2.68 -35.06 -30.99
CA CYS A 182 3.16 -33.73 -30.59
C CYS A 182 4.61 -33.56 -31.08
N ALA A 183 4.83 -32.68 -32.05
CA ALA A 183 6.18 -32.27 -32.45
C ALA A 183 6.72 -31.26 -31.42
N SER A 184 8.00 -31.41 -31.10
CA SER A 184 8.79 -30.56 -30.18
C SER A 184 9.13 -29.20 -30.78
#